data_AF-A0A3P9MGW1-F1
#
_entry.id   AF-A0A3P9MGW1-F1
#
_cell.length_a   1.000
_cell.length_b   1.000
_cell.length_c   1.000
_cell.angle_alpha   90.00
_cell.angle_beta   90.00
_cell.angle_gamma   90.00
#
_symmetry.space_group_name_H-M   'P 1'
#
loop_
_entity.id
_entity.type
_entity.pdbx_description
1 polymer ?
#
loop_
_entity_poly.entity_id
_entity_poly.type
_entity_poly.pdbx_seq_one_letter_code
_entity_poly.pdbx_strand_id
1 'polypeptide(L)'
;ICTNITILIRTWTEALWFCREFHTDLATVNSTADMGQLRKPAEKAKNAWIGLHNNNTWRWSLSGLQFNDSSTNWSSGEKKDGKNCGAIWKKSNIEWEAVSCENSTHFLCYNGNQKTCLFADSKVSFRN
;
A
#
# COMPACT_ATOMS: atom_id res chain seq x y z
N ILE A 1 -21.60 18.98 -0.42
CA ILE A 1 -21.72 17.54 -0.74
C ILE A 1 -20.51 17.18 -1.59
N CYS A 2 -19.59 16.34 -1.11
CA CYS A 2 -18.37 16.03 -1.84
C CYS A 2 -18.64 14.98 -2.92
N THR A 3 -19.01 15.41 -4.12
CA THR A 3 -19.02 14.57 -5.32
C THR A 3 -17.64 14.65 -6.00
N ASN A 4 -17.24 13.56 -6.66
CA ASN A 4 -15.94 13.34 -7.32
C ASN A 4 -14.72 13.19 -6.39
N ILE A 5 -14.56 12.00 -5.80
CA ILE A 5 -13.24 11.53 -5.34
C ILE A 5 -12.52 11.07 -6.62
N THR A 6 -11.50 11.77 -7.09
CA THR A 6 -10.64 11.23 -8.16
C THR A 6 -9.71 10.23 -7.52
N ILE A 7 -9.89 8.97 -7.90
CA ILE A 7 -9.06 7.87 -7.44
C ILE A 7 -7.71 7.94 -8.14
N LEU A 8 -6.61 7.97 -7.37
CA LEU A 8 -5.26 8.03 -7.93
C LEU A 8 -4.71 6.64 -8.21
N ILE A 9 -4.13 6.48 -9.40
CA ILE A 9 -3.50 5.24 -9.88
C ILE A 9 -2.10 5.60 -10.36
N ARG A 10 -1.08 4.94 -9.82
CA ARG A 10 0.34 5.25 -10.06
C ARG A 10 1.21 3.99 -10.03
N THR A 11 2.40 4.07 -10.61
CA THR A 11 3.44 3.06 -10.41
C THR A 11 3.85 2.99 -8.94
N TRP A 12 4.52 1.92 -8.52
CA TRP A 12 4.92 1.80 -7.11
C TRP A 12 5.84 2.94 -6.67
N THR A 13 6.78 3.34 -7.53
CA THR A 13 7.70 4.45 -7.27
C THR A 13 6.92 5.77 -7.16
N GLU A 14 6.06 6.10 -8.12
CA GLU A 14 5.26 7.33 -8.05
C GLU A 14 4.34 7.38 -6.83
N ALA A 15 3.75 6.24 -6.45
CA ALA A 15 2.92 6.10 -5.26
C ALA A 15 3.73 6.35 -3.97
N LEU A 16 4.96 5.82 -3.90
CA LEU A 16 5.88 6.07 -2.79
C LEU A 16 6.19 7.56 -2.64
N TRP A 17 6.53 8.22 -3.75
CA TRP A 17 6.84 9.65 -3.76
C TRP A 17 5.63 10.47 -3.31
N PHE A 18 4.45 10.17 -3.82
CA PHE A 18 3.22 10.84 -3.38
C PHE A 18 2.99 10.71 -1.88
N CYS A 19 3.11 9.49 -1.32
CA CYS A 19 2.88 9.29 0.10
C CYS A 19 3.92 9.99 0.98
N ARG A 20 5.16 10.14 0.52
CA ARG A 20 6.19 10.87 1.27
C ARG A 20 6.03 12.38 1.20
N GLU A 21 5.49 12.89 0.09
CA GLU A 21 5.20 14.32 -0.08
C GLU A 21 4.02 14.76 0.81
N PHE A 22 2.94 13.97 0.85
CA PHE A 22 1.69 14.38 1.51
C PHE A 22 1.40 13.68 2.83
N HIS A 23 2.11 12.59 3.15
CA HIS A 23 1.93 11.78 4.35
C HIS A 23 3.30 11.35 4.91
N THR A 24 3.46 10.09 5.31
CA THR A 24 4.73 9.57 5.85
C THR A 24 5.41 8.62 4.89
N ASP A 25 4.70 7.57 4.45
CA ASP A 25 5.23 6.58 3.50
C ASP A 25 4.05 5.78 2.91
N LEU A 26 4.29 4.82 2.03
CA LEU A 26 3.31 3.80 1.67
C LEU A 26 2.92 2.98 2.92
N ALA A 27 1.68 2.48 2.90
CA ALA A 27 1.14 1.70 4.01
C ALA A 27 1.99 0.46 4.30
N THR A 28 2.29 0.26 5.58
CA THR A 28 2.86 -0.99 6.07
C THR A 28 1.74 -1.82 6.68
N VAL A 29 1.92 -3.14 6.67
CA VAL A 29 0.96 -4.07 7.28
C VAL A 29 1.70 -4.80 8.38
N ASN A 30 1.65 -4.27 9.60
CA ASN A 30 2.40 -4.80 10.74
C ASN A 30 1.49 -5.46 11.79
N SER A 31 0.17 -5.40 11.63
CA SER A 31 -0.77 -6.02 12.56
C SER A 31 -2.11 -6.39 11.92
N THR A 32 -2.85 -7.29 12.58
CA THR A 32 -4.25 -7.59 12.26
C THR A 32 -5.17 -6.38 12.44
N ALA A 33 -4.81 -5.42 13.29
CA ALA A 33 -5.51 -4.15 13.44
C ALA A 33 -5.35 -3.26 12.19
N ASP A 34 -4.16 -3.26 11.58
CA ASP A 34 -3.90 -2.56 10.32
C ASP A 34 -4.74 -3.17 9.19
N MET A 35 -4.82 -4.50 9.11
CA MET A 35 -5.65 -5.21 8.12
C MET A 35 -7.14 -4.88 8.23
N GLY A 36 -7.66 -4.72 9.46
CA GLY A 36 -9.03 -4.27 9.71
C GLY A 36 -9.29 -2.85 9.22
N GLN A 37 -8.33 -1.94 9.42
CA GLN A 37 -8.39 -0.57 8.89
C GLN A 37 -8.26 -0.52 7.37
N LEU A 38 -7.53 -1.46 6.76
CA LEU A 38 -7.35 -1.57 5.32
C LEU A 38 -8.58 -2.16 4.61
N ARG A 39 -9.48 -2.86 5.31
CA ARG A 39 -10.62 -3.55 4.69
C ARG A 39 -11.67 -2.62 4.09
N LYS A 40 -12.17 -1.63 4.86
CA LYS A 40 -13.17 -0.68 4.35
C LYS A 40 -12.64 0.18 3.19
N PRO A 41 -11.38 0.67 3.23
CA PRO A 41 -10.82 1.37 2.09
C PRO A 41 -10.54 0.43 0.91
N ALA A 42 -10.00 -0.77 1.13
CA ALA A 42 -9.68 -1.74 0.07
C ALA A 42 -10.93 -2.29 -0.63
N GLU A 43 -12.12 -2.24 -0.01
CA GLU A 43 -13.37 -2.56 -0.69
C GLU A 43 -13.64 -1.69 -1.93
N LYS A 44 -13.07 -0.47 -1.98
CA LYS A 44 -13.25 0.49 -3.09
C LYS A 44 -12.28 0.27 -4.25
N ALA A 45 -11.19 -0.46 -4.04
CA ALA A 45 -10.17 -0.72 -5.06
C ALA A 45 -10.04 -2.22 -5.36
N LYS A 46 -9.62 -2.57 -6.58
CA LYS A 46 -9.34 -3.98 -6.91
C LYS A 46 -8.05 -4.44 -6.21
N ASN A 47 -7.03 -3.61 -6.28
CA ASN A 47 -5.69 -3.86 -5.75
C ASN A 47 -5.07 -2.51 -5.36
N ALA A 48 -4.14 -2.51 -4.40
CA ALA A 48 -3.48 -1.29 -3.94
C ALA A 48 -2.03 -1.54 -3.52
N TRP A 49 -1.12 -0.64 -3.90
CA TRP A 49 0.25 -0.67 -3.43
C TRP A 49 0.35 -0.49 -1.92
N ILE A 50 1.27 -1.26 -1.33
CA ILE A 50 1.78 -1.12 0.04
C ILE A 50 3.29 -0.89 -0.03
N GLY A 51 3.90 -0.51 1.09
CA GLY A 51 5.33 -0.15 1.16
C GLY A 51 6.28 -1.33 1.01
N LEU A 52 5.80 -2.49 0.59
CA LEU A 52 6.60 -3.70 0.49
C LEU A 52 7.32 -3.73 -0.87
N HIS A 53 8.63 -3.91 -0.86
CA HIS A 53 9.42 -4.04 -2.09
C HIS A 53 10.62 -4.97 -1.93
N ASN A 54 11.14 -5.45 -3.05
CA ASN A 54 12.26 -6.38 -3.11
C ASN A 54 13.40 -5.80 -3.96
N ASN A 55 14.57 -5.67 -3.35
CA ASN A 55 15.84 -5.45 -4.06
C ASN A 55 16.88 -6.38 -3.42
N ASN A 56 16.85 -7.67 -3.81
CA ASN A 56 17.49 -8.85 -3.21
C ASN A 56 16.75 -9.47 -2.02
N THR A 57 16.17 -8.67 -1.13
CA THR A 57 15.30 -9.15 -0.04
C THR A 57 14.07 -8.26 0.12
N TRP A 58 12.97 -8.85 0.61
CA TRP A 58 11.75 -8.10 0.94
C TRP A 58 11.97 -7.17 2.12
N ARG A 59 11.51 -5.93 1.98
CA ARG A 59 11.62 -4.87 3.00
C ARG A 59 10.47 -3.89 2.89
N TRP A 60 10.17 -3.24 4.00
CA TRP A 60 9.27 -2.09 4.03
C TRP A 60 10.02 -0.82 3.59
N SER A 61 9.33 0.07 2.87
CA SER A 61 9.83 1.38 2.48
C SER A 61 9.93 2.34 3.67
N LEU A 62 9.05 2.15 4.66
CA LEU A 62 9.06 2.92 5.89
C LEU A 62 10.33 2.61 6.70
N SER A 63 11.14 3.64 6.89
CA SER A 63 12.41 3.52 7.62
C SER A 63 12.20 3.09 9.07
N GLY A 64 13.08 2.22 9.58
CA GLY A 64 13.03 1.71 10.95
C GLY A 64 12.07 0.54 11.17
N LEU A 65 11.24 0.17 10.19
CA LEU A 65 10.42 -1.03 10.24
C LEU A 65 11.13 -2.20 9.55
N GLN A 66 11.37 -3.28 10.29
CA GLN A 66 11.95 -4.50 9.73
C GLN A 66 10.87 -5.39 9.13
N PHE A 67 11.20 -6.03 8.01
CA PHE A 67 10.36 -7.09 7.46
C PHE A 67 10.60 -8.38 8.24
N ASN A 68 9.50 -9.08 8.57
CA ASN A 68 9.57 -10.34 9.29
C ASN A 68 8.93 -11.46 8.44
N ASP A 69 9.78 -12.38 7.98
CA ASP A 69 9.38 -13.54 7.19
C ASP A 69 8.43 -14.49 7.93
N SER A 70 8.42 -14.49 9.27
CA SER A 70 7.51 -15.34 10.05
C SER A 70 6.10 -14.76 10.19
N SER A 71 5.89 -13.50 9.80
CA SER A 71 4.62 -12.79 9.96
C SER A 71 4.18 -12.16 8.65
N THR A 72 4.22 -12.93 7.57
CA THR A 72 3.78 -12.48 6.24
C THR A 72 2.32 -12.81 5.99
N ASN A 73 1.66 -11.99 5.17
CA ASN A 73 0.30 -12.26 4.70
C ASN A 73 0.26 -12.43 3.18
N TRP A 74 1.23 -13.17 2.61
CA TRP A 74 1.26 -13.48 1.18
C TRP A 74 0.05 -14.32 0.77
N SER A 75 -0.42 -14.12 -0.46
CA SER A 75 -1.47 -14.96 -1.03
C SER A 75 -1.01 -16.41 -1.17
N SER A 76 -1.94 -17.35 -1.01
CA SER A 76 -1.63 -18.77 -1.16
C SER A 76 -1.16 -19.07 -2.58
N GLY A 77 0.08 -19.55 -2.72
CA GLY A 77 0.68 -19.91 -4.01
C GLY A 77 1.32 -18.74 -4.76
N GLU A 78 1.57 -17.61 -4.09
CA GLU A 78 2.18 -16.43 -4.70
C GLU A 78 3.53 -16.75 -5.37
N LYS A 79 3.60 -16.51 -6.68
CA LYS A 79 4.85 -16.60 -7.46
C LYS A 79 5.45 -15.20 -7.62
N LYS A 80 6.64 -15.02 -7.03
CA LYS A 80 7.35 -13.73 -6.95
C LYS A 80 8.33 -13.50 -8.10
N ASP A 81 8.33 -14.36 -9.12
CA ASP A 81 9.30 -14.35 -10.21
C ASP A 81 9.26 -13.05 -11.01
N GLY A 82 10.31 -12.23 -10.90
CA GLY A 82 10.43 -10.94 -11.60
C GLY A 82 9.47 -9.85 -11.08
N LYS A 83 8.78 -10.07 -9.96
CA LYS A 83 7.82 -9.13 -9.38
C LYS A 83 8.33 -8.62 -8.04
N ASN A 84 8.67 -7.33 -8.00
CA ASN A 84 9.46 -6.75 -6.91
C ASN A 84 8.71 -5.77 -6.02
N CYS A 85 7.41 -5.56 -6.25
CA CYS A 85 6.61 -4.62 -5.46
C CYS A 85 5.37 -5.32 -4.90
N GLY A 86 5.05 -5.07 -3.63
CA GLY A 86 3.94 -5.69 -2.94
C GLY A 86 2.66 -4.86 -3.04
N ALA A 87 1.56 -5.51 -3.36
CA ALA A 87 0.22 -4.95 -3.34
C ALA A 87 -0.72 -5.82 -2.52
N ILE A 88 -1.75 -5.23 -1.92
CA ILE A 88 -2.89 -5.98 -1.40
C ILE A 88 -3.91 -6.21 -2.51
N TRP A 89 -4.58 -7.37 -2.51
CA TRP A 89 -5.62 -7.67 -3.48
C TRP A 89 -6.95 -8.03 -2.81
N LYS A 90 -8.03 -7.34 -3.19
CA LYS A 90 -9.39 -7.61 -2.70
C LYS A 90 -9.86 -9.04 -2.99
N LYS A 91 -9.50 -9.60 -4.16
CA LYS A 91 -9.87 -10.96 -4.54
C LYS A 91 -9.22 -12.02 -3.66
N SER A 92 -8.08 -11.70 -3.07
CA SER A 92 -7.27 -12.58 -2.24
C SER A 92 -7.45 -12.24 -0.76
N ASN A 93 -8.66 -11.83 -0.34
CA ASN A 93 -8.95 -11.45 1.05
C ASN A 93 -7.99 -10.39 1.65
N ILE A 94 -7.47 -9.47 0.82
CA ILE A 94 -6.51 -8.42 1.22
C ILE A 94 -5.11 -9.01 1.52
N GLU A 95 -4.83 -10.22 1.06
CA GLU A 95 -3.49 -10.81 1.05
C GLU A 95 -2.53 -10.04 0.12
N TRP A 96 -1.25 -10.19 0.41
CA TRP A 96 -0.15 -9.56 -0.32
C TRP A 96 0.15 -10.38 -1.56
N GLU A 97 0.32 -9.70 -2.68
CA GLU A 97 0.81 -10.28 -3.92
C GLU A 97 2.02 -9.49 -4.42
N ALA A 98 2.96 -10.20 -5.03
CA ALA A 98 4.06 -9.56 -5.73
C ALA A 98 3.54 -9.14 -7.11
N VAL A 99 3.85 -7.91 -7.50
CA VAL A 99 3.41 -7.29 -8.75
C VAL A 99 4.58 -6.55 -9.38
N SER A 100 4.58 -6.42 -10.71
CA SER A 100 5.54 -5.56 -11.41
C SER A 100 5.40 -4.11 -10.92
N CYS A 101 6.51 -3.50 -10.51
CA CYS A 101 6.53 -2.14 -9.98
C CYS A 101 6.05 -1.09 -11.00
N GLU A 102 6.17 -1.41 -12.29
CA GLU A 102 5.74 -0.57 -13.42
C GLU A 102 4.22 -0.56 -13.62
N ASN A 103 3.48 -1.46 -12.94
CA ASN A 103 2.03 -1.46 -13.04
C ASN A 103 1.45 -0.24 -12.33
N SER A 104 0.51 0.43 -13.00
CA SER A 104 -0.25 1.49 -12.36
C SER A 104 -1.41 0.89 -11.57
N THR A 105 -1.44 1.10 -10.26
CA THR A 105 -2.59 0.74 -9.42
C THR A 105 -2.86 1.79 -8.35
N HIS A 106 -3.95 1.60 -7.60
CA HIS A 106 -4.27 2.42 -6.44
C HIS A 106 -3.18 2.22 -5.39
N PHE A 107 -3.14 3.08 -4.38
CA PHE A 107 -2.14 2.93 -3.35
C PHE A 107 -2.61 3.51 -2.02
N LEU A 108 -2.05 2.96 -0.96
CA LEU A 108 -2.35 3.32 0.40
C LEU A 108 -1.16 4.04 1.00
N CYS A 109 -1.40 5.20 1.59
CA CYS A 109 -0.40 5.92 2.36
C CYS A 109 -0.61 5.66 3.85
N TYR A 110 0.51 5.52 4.57
CA TYR A 110 0.56 5.59 6.02
C TYR A 110 0.76 7.05 6.45
N ASN A 111 -0.08 7.50 7.38
CA ASN A 111 0.08 8.77 8.06
C ASN A 111 0.56 8.51 9.49
N GLY A 112 1.85 8.74 9.75
CA GLY A 112 2.48 8.53 11.05
C GLY A 112 1.95 9.44 12.16
N ASN A 113 1.43 10.62 11.82
CA ASN A 113 0.86 11.57 12.79
C ASN A 113 -0.47 11.04 13.36
N GLN A 114 -1.32 10.48 12.49
CA GLN A 114 -2.63 9.94 12.87
C GLN A 114 -2.59 8.44 13.17
N LYS A 115 -1.49 7.76 12.82
CA LYS A 115 -1.34 6.30 12.86
C LYS A 115 -2.45 5.57 12.09
N THR A 116 -2.75 6.07 10.89
CA THR A 116 -3.83 5.56 10.03
C THR A 116 -3.34 5.30 8.61
N CYS A 117 -4.06 4.43 7.90
CA CYS A 117 -3.84 4.14 6.48
C CYS A 117 -4.99 4.69 5.64
N LEU A 118 -4.68 5.39 4.54
CA LEU A 118 -5.64 6.10 3.71
C LEU A 118 -5.36 5.82 2.23
N PHE A 119 -6.39 5.73 1.39
CA PHE A 119 -6.16 5.76 -0.06
C PHE A 119 -5.74 7.16 -0.49
N ALA A 120 -4.76 7.22 -1.37
CA ALA A 120 -4.44 8.47 -2.01
C ALA A 120 -5.57 8.90 -2.95
N ASP A 121 -6.06 10.13 -2.75
CA ASP A 121 -7.02 10.77 -3.63
C ASP A 121 -6.50 12.15 -4.07
N SER A 122 -7.09 12.69 -5.14
CA SER A 122 -6.72 14.04 -5.63
C SER A 122 -7.12 15.18 -4.69
N LYS A 123 -7.86 14.89 -3.62
CA LYS A 123 -8.35 15.86 -2.64
C LYS A 123 -7.49 15.84 -1.38
N VAL A 124 -6.16 15.64 -1.51
CA VAL A 124 -5.21 15.99 -0.44
C VAL A 124 -5.50 17.44 -0.07
N SER A 125 -6.26 17.62 1.00
CA SER A 125 -6.62 18.92 1.50
C SER A 125 -5.36 19.49 2.11
N PHE A 126 -4.74 20.45 1.44
CA PHE A 126 -3.89 21.43 2.08
C PHE A 126 -4.73 22.05 3.21
N ARG A 127 -4.54 21.56 4.44
CA ARG A 127 -4.91 22.36 5.61
C ARG A 127 -3.79 23.38 5.71
N ASN A 128 -4.12 24.62 5.33
CA ASN A 128 -3.31 25.80 5.63
C ASN A 128 -2.92 25.83 7.11
#